data_AF-A0A0E0IZP9-F1
#
_entry.id   AF-A0A0E0IZP9-F1
#
_cell.length_a   1.000
_cell.length_b   1.000
_cell.length_c   1.000
_cell.angle_alpha   90.00
_cell.angle_beta   90.00
_cell.angle_gamma   90.00
#
_symmetry.space_group_name_H-M   'P 1'
#
loop_
_entity.id
_entity.type
_entity.pdbx_description
1 polymer ?
#
loop_
_entity_poly.entity_id
_entity_poly.type
_entity_poly.pdbx_seq_one_letter_code
_entity_poly.pdbx_strand_id
1 'polypeptide(L)'
;MNTFGRRSNTWSAWTNRVLDLHRPLGSTVARHCSVAPDILSLRTLVGGPNRITRIQRGLGEKAAKHSSDIYSSPDTQGTDKIASGGASSTRSSTPPDSPGFLSISAEFRSAPAMGELGALQSIVYHRGSLRLLDQRKLPLEVDYIDVKCSGDGWNAIRDMVVRGAPAIAIAAALALAVEVSGLEDFTGTPAEAAAFVSEKLEYLVSSRPTAVNLSDAATKLRSLVSRTAETEKDAKAIFQAYIDAAETMLVDDVSDNKAIGSHGAEFLKQKLEVSKDISVLTHCNTGSLATAGYGTALGVIRALHSGGILEKAFCTETRPFNQGSRLTAFELVHDKVPATLIADSAAAALMKSGCIQAVIVGADRIAANGDTANKIGTYNLAISAKHHGVQFYVAAPITSIDLSLPSGEQIVIEERSPNELLNSEGGLGKQVAASGISVWNPAFDVTPANLITAIITEKGVITKSDADETFNIKDFIQSAKLYSTMQ
;
A
#
# COMPACT_ATOMS: atom_id res chain seq x y z
N MET A 1 -10.04 -24.67 76.37
CA MET A 1 -10.64 -25.97 75.99
C MET A 1 -9.67 -26.70 75.06
N ASN A 2 -9.72 -28.03 75.12
CA ASN A 2 -8.93 -29.02 74.37
C ASN A 2 -9.10 -28.93 72.83
N THR A 3 -8.23 -29.45 71.95
CA THR A 3 -6.98 -30.25 72.09
C THR A 3 -6.19 -30.27 70.77
N PHE A 4 -4.85 -30.21 70.86
CA PHE A 4 -3.81 -30.88 70.02
C PHE A 4 -3.80 -30.73 68.47
N GLY A 5 -2.63 -30.57 67.81
CA GLY A 5 -1.31 -30.34 68.38
C GLY A 5 -0.11 -30.40 67.40
N ARG A 6 0.87 -29.53 67.67
CA ARG A 6 2.34 -29.69 67.53
C ARG A 6 2.93 -29.99 66.12
N ARG A 7 3.66 -29.03 65.53
CA ARG A 7 5.14 -28.80 65.62
C ARG A 7 5.92 -29.61 64.56
N SER A 8 7.01 -29.13 63.95
CA SER A 8 7.76 -27.87 64.11
C SER A 8 8.84 -27.72 63.02
N ASN A 9 9.24 -26.46 62.72
CA ASN A 9 10.61 -25.91 62.63
C ASN A 9 11.78 -26.76 62.04
N THR A 10 12.80 -26.22 61.36
CA THR A 10 13.16 -24.87 60.86
C THR A 10 14.48 -25.00 60.06
N TRP A 11 14.72 -24.10 59.09
CA TRP A 11 16.04 -23.53 58.73
C TRP A 11 17.18 -24.46 58.24
N SER A 12 17.77 -24.11 57.10
CA SER A 12 19.14 -23.56 57.08
C SER A 12 19.53 -23.07 55.68
N ALA A 13 20.25 -21.96 55.62
CA ALA A 13 20.93 -21.48 54.43
C ALA A 13 22.41 -21.28 54.78
N TRP A 14 23.35 -21.79 53.98
CA TRP A 14 24.75 -21.39 54.04
C TRP A 14 25.42 -21.43 52.65
N THR A 15 26.26 -20.42 52.45
CA THR A 15 27.00 -20.01 51.24
C THR A 15 28.11 -20.97 50.78
N ASN A 16 28.50 -20.91 49.49
CA ASN A 16 29.78 -20.31 49.04
C ASN A 16 30.19 -20.66 47.57
N ARG A 17 30.64 -19.63 46.80
CA ARG A 17 31.86 -19.60 45.93
C ARG A 17 31.94 -20.52 44.67
N VAL A 18 32.67 -20.25 43.57
CA VAL A 18 33.52 -19.12 43.09
C VAL A 18 33.91 -19.32 41.60
N LEU A 19 34.10 -18.22 40.83
CA LEU A 19 34.79 -18.06 39.50
C LEU A 19 34.38 -18.99 38.32
N ASP A 20 34.08 -18.56 37.08
CA ASP A 20 34.61 -17.52 36.17
C ASP A 20 35.84 -17.93 35.34
N LEU A 21 35.68 -18.08 34.00
CA LEU A 21 36.60 -17.63 32.92
C LEU A 21 36.31 -18.21 31.51
N HIS A 22 36.03 -17.30 30.57
CA HIS A 22 36.46 -17.18 29.15
C HIS A 22 36.61 -18.38 28.14
N ARG A 23 35.71 -18.34 27.14
CA ARG A 23 35.96 -18.12 25.68
C ARG A 23 36.69 -19.21 24.81
N PRO A 24 36.64 -19.12 23.44
CA PRO A 24 36.38 -20.29 22.59
C PRO A 24 37.55 -20.77 21.71
N LEU A 25 37.38 -21.96 21.11
CA LEU A 25 38.17 -22.46 19.98
C LEU A 25 37.24 -23.08 18.91
N GLY A 26 37.66 -23.01 17.64
CA GLY A 26 36.95 -23.59 16.49
C GLY A 26 37.70 -24.75 15.84
N SER A 27 37.51 -24.90 14.52
CA SER A 27 38.13 -25.86 13.58
C SER A 27 37.47 -27.25 13.39
N THR A 28 36.73 -27.35 12.28
CA THR A 28 36.83 -28.35 11.21
C THR A 28 37.47 -29.72 11.50
N VAL A 29 36.66 -30.79 11.41
CA VAL A 29 37.10 -32.13 10.93
C VAL A 29 35.98 -32.77 10.10
N ALA A 30 36.34 -33.44 9.01
CA ALA A 30 35.44 -34.28 8.21
C ALA A 30 35.93 -35.74 8.18
N ARG A 31 35.01 -36.72 8.25
CA ARG A 31 35.11 -38.11 7.70
C ARG A 31 33.80 -38.87 8.02
N HIS A 32 33.07 -39.31 7.01
CA HIS A 32 33.02 -40.70 6.49
C HIS A 32 32.14 -41.68 7.30
N CYS A 33 31.17 -42.27 6.60
CA CYS A 33 30.76 -43.66 6.79
C CYS A 33 30.34 -44.24 5.42
N SER A 34 30.44 -45.56 5.23
CA SER A 34 30.63 -46.16 3.90
C SER A 34 30.04 -47.57 3.75
N VAL A 35 29.42 -47.85 2.59
CA VAL A 35 29.46 -49.14 1.82
C VAL A 35 28.79 -50.39 2.48
N ALA A 36 28.07 -51.31 1.79
CA ALA A 36 27.39 -51.31 0.49
C ALA A 36 26.27 -52.42 0.41
N PRO A 37 26.26 -53.42 -0.50
CA PRO A 37 25.27 -53.52 -1.60
C PRO A 37 24.45 -54.83 -1.67
N ASP A 38 23.53 -54.97 -2.65
CA ASP A 38 23.57 -56.07 -3.65
C ASP A 38 22.53 -56.01 -4.80
N ILE A 39 22.73 -56.85 -5.82
CA ILE A 39 22.11 -56.84 -7.18
C ILE A 39 21.47 -58.19 -7.53
N LEU A 40 20.32 -58.20 -8.25
CA LEU A 40 19.86 -59.20 -9.26
C LEU A 40 18.41 -58.83 -9.73
N SER A 41 17.92 -59.03 -10.96
CA SER A 41 18.43 -59.77 -12.15
C SER A 41 17.91 -59.17 -13.49
N LEU A 42 18.44 -59.64 -14.64
CA LEU A 42 18.15 -59.15 -16.00
C LEU A 42 17.06 -59.95 -16.76
N ARG A 43 16.44 -59.32 -17.79
CA ARG A 43 16.22 -59.92 -19.14
C ARG A 43 15.76 -58.91 -20.23
N THR A 44 16.65 -58.60 -21.17
CA THR A 44 16.57 -58.74 -22.66
C THR A 44 15.19 -58.96 -23.34
N LEU A 45 14.84 -58.51 -24.58
CA LEU A 45 15.59 -58.16 -25.84
C LEU A 45 14.75 -57.27 -26.84
N VAL A 46 15.45 -56.52 -27.72
CA VAL A 46 15.20 -56.24 -29.19
C VAL A 46 13.99 -55.42 -29.70
N GLY A 47 14.28 -54.45 -30.60
CA GLY A 47 13.36 -53.93 -31.63
C GLY A 47 13.82 -52.61 -32.28
N GLY A 48 14.21 -52.60 -33.57
CA GLY A 48 14.87 -51.47 -34.26
C GLY A 48 13.98 -50.54 -35.13
N PRO A 49 14.59 -49.65 -35.96
CA PRO A 49 13.99 -48.36 -36.38
C PRO A 49 13.65 -48.21 -37.88
N ASN A 50 12.89 -47.17 -38.24
CA ASN A 50 12.75 -46.54 -39.58
C ASN A 50 11.77 -45.34 -39.48
N ARG A 51 11.64 -44.36 -40.39
CA ARG A 51 12.47 -43.65 -41.40
C ARG A 51 11.56 -42.56 -42.01
N ILE A 52 12.15 -41.59 -42.72
CA ILE A 52 11.48 -40.44 -43.35
C ILE A 52 10.67 -40.83 -44.59
N THR A 53 9.51 -40.19 -44.83
CA THR A 53 8.99 -39.94 -46.20
C THR A 53 8.21 -38.61 -46.31
N ARG A 54 8.22 -38.05 -47.52
CA ARG A 54 7.69 -36.72 -47.90
C ARG A 54 6.83 -36.90 -49.16
N ILE A 55 5.59 -36.42 -49.18
CA ILE A 55 4.77 -36.27 -50.40
C ILE A 55 4.11 -34.87 -50.40
N GLN A 56 3.94 -34.29 -51.59
CA GLN A 56 3.57 -32.89 -51.83
C GLN A 56 2.63 -32.78 -53.05
N ARG A 57 1.81 -31.72 -53.11
CA ARG A 57 0.92 -31.29 -54.23
C ARG A 57 -0.35 -32.15 -54.41
N GLY A 58 -1.47 -31.66 -54.94
CA GLY A 58 -1.91 -30.33 -55.46
C GLY A 58 -3.37 -30.49 -55.99
N LEU A 59 -4.15 -29.53 -56.48
CA LEU A 59 -4.09 -28.08 -56.84
C LEU A 59 -5.52 -27.51 -56.57
N GLY A 60 -5.91 -26.24 -56.72
CA GLY A 60 -5.32 -24.97 -57.20
C GLY A 60 -6.31 -23.84 -56.80
N GLU A 61 -6.48 -22.67 -57.40
CA GLU A 61 -5.80 -21.91 -58.45
C GLU A 61 -6.58 -20.57 -58.64
N LYS A 62 -5.87 -19.51 -59.06
CA LYS A 62 -6.30 -18.19 -59.59
C LYS A 62 -6.28 -17.00 -58.61
N ALA A 63 -5.41 -15.97 -58.72
CA ALA A 63 -4.93 -15.14 -59.87
C ALA A 63 -5.84 -13.91 -60.13
N ALA A 64 -5.34 -12.70 -60.45
CA ALA A 64 -3.98 -12.12 -60.44
C ALA A 64 -4.00 -10.60 -60.77
N LYS A 65 -2.82 -9.94 -60.71
CA LYS A 65 -2.44 -8.67 -61.41
C LYS A 65 -3.13 -7.37 -60.94
N HIS A 66 -2.59 -6.15 -61.13
CA HIS A 66 -1.29 -5.66 -61.68
C HIS A 66 -0.79 -4.50 -60.73
N SER A 67 0.21 -3.65 -60.96
CA SER A 67 0.94 -3.15 -62.15
C SER A 67 2.45 -2.87 -61.83
N SER A 68 2.98 -1.69 -62.19
CA SER A 68 4.32 -1.11 -61.92
C SER A 68 4.27 0.42 -62.17
N ASP A 69 5.43 1.10 -62.10
CA ASP A 69 5.79 2.45 -62.62
C ASP A 69 6.01 3.51 -61.51
N ILE A 70 7.22 4.03 -61.27
CA ILE A 70 8.07 4.99 -62.04
C ILE A 70 7.46 6.40 -62.13
N TYR A 71 8.16 7.40 -61.55
CA TYR A 71 8.47 8.79 -62.00
C TYR A 71 8.99 9.57 -60.77
N SER A 72 10.27 10.00 -60.69
CA SER A 72 10.90 11.21 -61.28
C SER A 72 10.85 12.46 -60.38
N SER A 73 12.02 13.09 -60.17
CA SER A 73 12.18 14.40 -59.51
C SER A 73 11.66 15.57 -60.37
N PRO A 74 11.68 16.81 -59.85
CA PRO A 74 12.74 17.73 -60.31
C PRO A 74 13.38 18.64 -59.24
N ASP A 75 14.51 19.25 -59.61
CA ASP A 75 15.31 20.22 -58.86
C ASP A 75 14.71 21.63 -58.73
N THR A 76 15.19 22.39 -57.73
CA THR A 76 15.64 23.80 -57.83
C THR A 76 16.53 24.10 -56.60
N GLN A 77 17.86 24.23 -56.73
CA GLN A 77 18.68 25.39 -57.18
C GLN A 77 19.13 26.35 -56.05
N GLY A 78 20.42 26.73 -56.07
CA GLY A 78 21.06 27.76 -55.22
C GLY A 78 22.27 27.23 -54.41
N THR A 79 23.50 27.12 -54.93
CA THR A 79 24.54 28.18 -55.08
C THR A 79 24.87 28.91 -53.74
N ASP A 80 26.11 29.14 -53.30
CA ASP A 80 27.42 29.08 -53.99
C ASP A 80 28.62 29.12 -52.99
N LYS A 81 29.83 28.70 -53.43
CA LYS A 81 31.21 29.01 -52.90
C LYS A 81 31.56 28.73 -51.42
N ILE A 82 32.60 27.95 -51.04
CA ILE A 82 34.04 27.89 -51.41
C ILE A 82 34.91 29.03 -50.84
N ALA A 83 35.74 28.71 -49.81
CA ALA A 83 37.17 29.06 -49.60
C ALA A 83 37.52 28.80 -48.10
N SER A 84 38.34 27.84 -47.66
CA SER A 84 39.73 27.44 -47.97
C SER A 84 40.82 28.25 -47.24
N GLY A 85 41.63 27.56 -46.43
CA GLY A 85 42.81 28.09 -45.69
C GLY A 85 42.63 27.98 -44.17
N GLY A 86 43.63 27.63 -43.35
CA GLY A 86 45.01 27.22 -43.63
C GLY A 86 45.72 26.92 -42.29
N ALA A 87 46.67 25.99 -42.26
CA ALA A 87 47.22 25.41 -41.03
C ALA A 87 48.13 26.36 -40.20
N SER A 88 48.20 26.13 -38.88
CA SER A 88 49.49 26.10 -38.15
C SER A 88 49.35 25.42 -36.78
N SER A 89 50.50 25.04 -36.21
CA SER A 89 50.67 24.14 -35.06
C SER A 89 50.94 24.85 -33.72
N THR A 90 50.78 24.13 -32.60
CA THR A 90 51.86 23.92 -31.59
C THR A 90 51.49 22.77 -30.62
N ARG A 91 52.51 22.18 -29.98
CA ARG A 91 52.41 21.01 -29.06
C ARG A 91 52.44 21.45 -27.59
N SER A 92 51.83 20.67 -26.68
CA SER A 92 52.51 20.20 -25.43
C SER A 92 51.74 19.13 -24.63
N SER A 93 52.42 18.02 -24.34
CA SER A 93 52.37 17.17 -23.12
C SER A 93 51.04 16.78 -22.41
N THR A 94 50.80 15.48 -22.31
CA THR A 94 50.00 14.80 -21.25
C THR A 94 50.88 14.51 -20.01
N PRO A 95 50.28 14.18 -18.83
CA PRO A 95 49.92 12.79 -18.49
C PRO A 95 48.47 12.64 -17.94
N PRO A 96 47.96 11.40 -17.75
CA PRO A 96 46.53 11.14 -17.53
C PRO A 96 46.14 10.93 -16.06
N ASP A 97 44.85 11.07 -15.73
CA ASP A 97 44.19 10.26 -14.69
C ASP A 97 42.64 10.34 -14.76
N SER A 98 41.99 9.25 -14.31
CA SER A 98 40.52 9.08 -14.10
C SER A 98 39.59 9.02 -15.34
N PRO A 99 38.80 7.95 -15.55
CA PRO A 99 37.67 7.96 -16.48
C PRO A 99 36.50 8.75 -15.88
N GLY A 100 36.23 9.93 -16.45
CA GLY A 100 35.07 10.72 -16.06
C GLY A 100 33.75 10.02 -16.38
N PHE A 101 32.84 9.96 -15.40
CA PHE A 101 31.43 9.62 -15.66
C PHE A 101 30.87 10.63 -16.66
N LEU A 102 30.36 10.14 -17.79
CA LEU A 102 29.57 10.93 -18.73
C LEU A 102 28.33 11.45 -18.00
N SER A 103 28.32 12.74 -17.67
CA SER A 103 27.12 13.42 -17.19
C SER A 103 26.12 13.53 -18.34
N ILE A 104 25.29 12.51 -18.51
CA ILE A 104 24.08 12.61 -19.33
C ILE A 104 23.14 13.53 -18.56
N SER A 105 23.23 14.83 -18.86
CA SER A 105 22.25 15.82 -18.46
C SER A 105 20.96 15.55 -19.22
N ALA A 106 20.19 14.58 -18.73
CA ALA A 106 18.82 14.41 -19.15
C ALA A 106 18.05 15.67 -18.75
N GLU A 107 17.38 16.29 -19.71
CA GLU A 107 16.46 17.40 -19.46
C GLU A 107 15.27 16.88 -18.65
N PHE A 108 15.43 16.85 -17.32
CA PHE A 108 14.30 16.76 -16.41
C PHE A 108 13.41 17.97 -16.70
N ARG A 109 12.25 17.72 -17.34
CA ARG A 109 11.15 18.67 -17.31
C ARG A 109 10.89 18.96 -15.84
N SER A 110 11.10 20.20 -15.43
CA SER A 110 10.87 20.65 -14.07
C SER A 110 9.44 20.25 -13.67
N ALA A 111 9.29 19.62 -12.50
CA ALA A 111 7.99 19.47 -11.88
C ALA A 111 7.28 20.84 -11.87
N PRO A 112 5.95 20.91 -12.04
CA PRO A 112 5.22 22.16 -12.01
C PRO A 112 5.60 22.95 -10.76
N ALA A 113 5.74 24.28 -10.88
CA ALA A 113 6.20 25.12 -9.79
C ALA A 113 5.26 24.97 -8.59
N MET A 114 5.72 24.24 -7.56
CA MET A 114 5.03 24.03 -6.30
C MET A 114 5.07 25.34 -5.50
N GLY A 115 4.27 26.32 -5.93
CA GLY A 115 3.90 27.49 -5.14
C GLY A 115 3.15 27.05 -3.88
N GLU A 116 2.73 28.02 -3.05
CA GLU A 116 2.07 27.79 -1.76
C GLU A 116 0.72 27.07 -1.88
N LEU A 117 0.77 25.77 -2.15
CA LEU A 117 -0.29 24.82 -1.91
C LEU A 117 -0.47 24.72 -0.40
N GLY A 118 -1.73 24.85 0.05
CA GLY A 118 -2.11 24.43 1.39
C GLY A 118 -1.91 22.93 1.58
N ALA A 119 -2.31 22.39 2.73
CA ALA A 119 -2.25 20.94 2.96
C ALA A 119 -2.92 20.16 1.82
N LEU A 120 -2.23 19.16 1.27
CA LEU A 120 -2.71 18.38 0.14
C LEU A 120 -3.98 17.61 0.53
N GLN A 121 -5.11 17.97 -0.07
CA GLN A 121 -6.43 17.38 0.19
C GLN A 121 -6.87 16.51 -0.99
N SER A 122 -7.09 15.22 -0.72
CA SER A 122 -7.67 14.28 -1.69
C SER A 122 -9.18 14.47 -1.86
N ILE A 123 -9.84 14.88 -0.77
CA ILE A 123 -11.28 15.13 -0.62
C ILE A 123 -11.42 16.59 -0.18
N VAL A 124 -12.04 17.42 -1.02
CA VAL A 124 -12.34 18.82 -0.73
C VAL A 124 -13.86 18.96 -0.65
N TYR A 125 -14.37 19.07 0.57
CA TYR A 125 -15.80 19.09 0.84
C TYR A 125 -16.23 20.37 1.56
N HIS A 126 -17.35 20.93 1.10
CA HIS A 126 -18.20 21.86 1.82
C HIS A 126 -19.65 21.38 1.67
N ARG A 127 -20.56 21.77 2.57
CA ARG A 127 -21.96 21.34 2.47
C ARG A 127 -22.55 21.77 1.12
N GLY A 128 -23.03 20.80 0.34
CA GLY A 128 -23.51 20.99 -1.04
C GLY A 128 -22.44 21.01 -2.14
N SER A 129 -21.16 20.76 -1.84
CA SER A 129 -20.08 20.75 -2.83
C SER A 129 -18.96 19.77 -2.46
N LEU A 130 -18.74 18.77 -3.32
CA LEU A 130 -17.62 17.82 -3.20
C LEU A 130 -16.73 17.92 -4.44
N ARG A 131 -15.41 18.00 -4.22
CA ARG A 131 -14.39 17.83 -5.24
C ARG A 131 -13.39 16.76 -4.82
N LEU A 132 -12.98 15.92 -5.76
CA LEU A 132 -11.98 14.87 -5.56
C LEU A 132 -10.75 15.12 -6.42
N LEU A 133 -9.56 14.99 -5.83
CA LEU A 133 -8.30 15.06 -6.57
C LEU A 133 -8.17 13.83 -7.48
N ASP A 134 -7.89 14.03 -8.77
CA ASP A 134 -7.72 12.94 -9.72
C ASP A 134 -6.35 12.26 -9.56
N GLN A 135 -6.30 11.25 -8.68
CA GLN A 135 -5.09 10.49 -8.37
C GLN A 135 -4.53 9.69 -9.57
N ARG A 136 -5.23 9.63 -10.71
CA ARG A 136 -4.73 9.00 -11.94
C ARG A 136 -3.71 9.88 -12.65
N LYS A 137 -3.83 11.20 -12.52
CA LYS A 137 -2.95 12.20 -13.17
C LYS A 137 -1.68 12.53 -12.39
N LEU A 138 -1.68 12.26 -11.08
CA LEU A 138 -0.49 12.37 -10.25
C LEU A 138 0.63 11.41 -10.72
N PRO A 139 1.92 11.80 -10.64
CA PRO A 139 2.44 13.03 -10.03
C PRO A 139 2.55 14.23 -10.99
N LEU A 140 2.09 14.10 -12.25
CA LEU A 140 2.39 15.08 -13.31
C LEU A 140 1.43 16.27 -13.33
N GLU A 141 0.14 16.03 -13.05
CA GLU A 141 -0.89 17.08 -12.98
C GLU A 141 -1.67 16.96 -11.66
N VAL A 142 -1.96 18.11 -11.05
CA VAL A 142 -2.84 18.25 -9.88
C VAL A 142 -4.15 18.84 -10.38
N ASP A 143 -5.20 18.01 -10.44
CA ASP A 143 -6.50 18.38 -11.01
C ASP A 143 -7.64 17.80 -10.16
N TYR A 144 -8.77 18.50 -10.11
CA TYR A 144 -9.91 18.16 -9.26
C TYR A 144 -11.18 18.01 -10.09
N ILE A 145 -11.92 16.92 -9.87
CA ILE A 145 -13.24 16.72 -10.46
C ILE A 145 -14.34 17.13 -9.48
N ASP A 146 -15.39 17.79 -9.97
CA ASP A 146 -16.62 18.00 -9.22
C ASP A 146 -17.40 16.69 -9.12
N VAL A 147 -17.98 16.42 -7.94
CA VAL A 147 -18.86 15.26 -7.68
C VAL A 147 -20.21 15.80 -7.24
N LYS A 148 -21.22 15.66 -8.11
CA LYS A 148 -22.54 16.30 -7.95
C LYS A 148 -23.62 15.34 -7.46
N CYS A 149 -23.40 14.04 -7.56
CA CYS A 149 -24.31 13.02 -7.08
C CYS A 149 -23.62 11.67 -6.79
N SER A 150 -24.38 10.69 -6.29
CA SER A 150 -23.92 9.31 -6.10
C SER A 150 -23.39 8.67 -7.38
N GLY A 151 -23.90 9.06 -8.56
CA GLY A 151 -23.44 8.58 -9.87
C GLY A 151 -22.00 9.01 -10.18
N ASP A 152 -21.67 10.27 -9.92
CA ASP A 152 -20.30 10.78 -10.05
C ASP A 152 -19.37 10.10 -9.04
N GLY A 153 -19.82 9.95 -7.79
CA GLY A 153 -19.07 9.26 -6.73
C GLY A 153 -18.77 7.79 -7.07
N TRP A 154 -19.77 7.07 -7.59
CA TRP A 154 -19.63 5.68 -8.04
C TRP A 154 -18.59 5.54 -9.16
N ASN A 155 -18.62 6.42 -10.17
CA ASN A 155 -17.62 6.44 -11.24
C ASN A 155 -16.23 6.79 -10.71
N ALA A 156 -16.10 7.79 -9.83
CA ALA A 156 -14.83 8.19 -9.24
C ALA A 156 -14.15 7.06 -8.44
N ILE A 157 -14.95 6.25 -7.73
CA ILE A 157 -14.47 5.09 -6.97
C ILE A 157 -14.09 3.92 -7.91
N ARG A 158 -14.94 3.60 -8.89
CA ARG A 158 -14.67 2.54 -9.89
C ARG A 158 -13.40 2.82 -10.68
N ASP A 159 -13.26 4.05 -11.18
CA ASP A 159 -12.18 4.45 -12.08
C ASP A 159 -10.88 4.80 -11.34
N MET A 160 -10.87 4.66 -10.00
CA MET A 160 -9.73 4.97 -9.13
C MET A 160 -9.24 6.43 -9.19
N VAL A 161 -10.17 7.37 -9.39
CA VAL A 161 -9.95 8.80 -9.10
C VAL A 161 -9.65 8.96 -7.60
N VAL A 162 -10.49 8.34 -6.76
CA VAL A 162 -10.27 8.20 -5.32
C VAL A 162 -9.93 6.74 -4.98
N ARG A 163 -8.98 6.55 -4.06
CA ARG A 163 -8.53 5.23 -3.60
C ARG A 163 -7.99 5.31 -2.17
N GLY A 164 -7.80 4.14 -1.55
CA GLY A 164 -7.55 3.99 -0.11
C GLY A 164 -8.86 3.70 0.61
N ALA A 165 -8.85 2.73 1.53
CA ALA A 165 -10.09 2.16 2.06
C ALA A 165 -10.96 3.19 2.82
N PRO A 166 -10.41 4.09 3.68
CA PRO A 166 -11.18 5.17 4.29
C PRO A 166 -11.64 6.22 3.28
N ALA A 167 -10.76 6.67 2.38
CA ALA A 167 -11.10 7.71 1.39
C ALA A 167 -12.24 7.29 0.45
N ILE A 168 -12.32 6.02 0.05
CA ILE A 168 -13.43 5.49 -0.76
C ILE A 168 -14.76 5.56 0.00
N ALA A 169 -14.78 5.13 1.26
CA ALA A 169 -15.99 5.13 2.09
C ALA A 169 -16.51 6.56 2.34
N ILE A 170 -15.60 7.50 2.61
CA ILE A 170 -15.92 8.90 2.88
C ILE A 170 -16.35 9.61 1.59
N ALA A 171 -15.65 9.41 0.47
CA ALA A 171 -16.05 9.98 -0.82
C ALA A 171 -17.43 9.49 -1.27
N ALA A 172 -17.78 8.22 -1.04
CA ALA A 172 -19.11 7.69 -1.31
C ALA A 172 -20.18 8.38 -0.44
N ALA A 173 -19.95 8.47 0.87
CA ALA A 173 -20.90 9.11 1.79
C ALA A 173 -21.12 10.59 1.47
N LEU A 174 -20.04 11.33 1.19
CA LEU A 174 -20.11 12.75 0.84
C LEU A 174 -20.73 12.98 -0.55
N ALA A 175 -20.55 12.08 -1.52
CA ALA A 175 -21.19 12.19 -2.84
C ALA A 175 -22.72 12.11 -2.75
N LEU A 176 -23.24 11.22 -1.90
CA LEU A 176 -24.67 11.15 -1.59
C LEU A 176 -25.12 12.32 -0.70
N ALA A 177 -24.26 12.83 0.20
CA ALA A 177 -24.57 14.00 1.02
C ALA A 177 -24.79 15.25 0.16
N VAL A 178 -23.97 15.43 -0.89
CA VAL A 178 -24.18 16.47 -1.91
C VAL A 178 -25.52 16.25 -2.64
N GLU A 179 -25.81 15.02 -3.07
CA GLU A 179 -27.08 14.72 -3.76
C GLU A 179 -28.30 15.06 -2.90
N VAL A 180 -28.37 14.58 -1.65
CA VAL A 180 -29.54 14.84 -0.78
C VAL A 180 -29.63 16.29 -0.32
N SER A 181 -28.51 17.02 -0.26
CA SER A 181 -28.53 18.46 0.03
C SER A 181 -29.22 19.29 -1.06
N GLY A 182 -29.30 18.77 -2.29
CA GLY A 182 -30.06 19.38 -3.40
C GLY A 182 -31.54 19.01 -3.46
N LEU A 183 -32.05 18.17 -2.54
CA LEU A 183 -33.43 17.66 -2.56
C LEU A 183 -34.39 18.52 -1.69
N GLU A 184 -34.30 19.84 -1.79
CA GLU A 184 -35.14 20.77 -1.00
C GLU A 184 -36.65 20.59 -1.26
N ASP A 185 -37.03 20.19 -2.47
CA ASP A 185 -38.42 19.98 -2.92
C ASP A 185 -38.92 18.52 -2.74
N PHE A 186 -38.22 17.68 -1.95
CA PHE A 186 -38.66 16.30 -1.72
C PHE A 186 -39.99 16.24 -0.93
N THR A 187 -41.05 15.71 -1.54
CA THR A 187 -42.40 15.63 -0.96
C THR A 187 -42.80 14.24 -0.43
N GLY A 188 -41.83 13.37 -0.15
CA GLY A 188 -42.08 12.02 0.39
C GLY A 188 -42.12 11.97 1.91
N THR A 189 -42.44 10.79 2.44
CA THR A 189 -42.40 10.44 3.87
C THR A 189 -40.97 10.22 4.37
N PRO A 190 -40.73 10.26 5.70
CA PRO A 190 -39.45 9.87 6.30
C PRO A 190 -38.97 8.45 5.89
N ALA A 191 -39.90 7.51 5.74
CA ALA A 191 -39.60 6.15 5.30
C ALA A 191 -39.12 6.10 3.84
N GLU A 192 -39.73 6.88 2.95
CA GLU A 192 -39.28 6.99 1.55
C GLU A 192 -37.92 7.69 1.42
N ALA A 193 -37.65 8.70 2.26
CA ALA A 193 -36.33 9.33 2.32
C ALA A 193 -35.23 8.37 2.81
N ALA A 194 -35.51 7.57 3.85
CA ALA A 194 -34.58 6.55 4.35
C ALA A 194 -34.37 5.40 3.35
N ALA A 195 -35.42 5.03 2.59
CA ALA A 195 -35.33 4.06 1.50
C ALA A 195 -34.45 4.59 0.35
N PHE A 196 -34.64 5.83 -0.08
CA PHE A 196 -33.81 6.49 -1.10
C PHE A 196 -32.33 6.50 -0.71
N VAL A 197 -32.01 6.94 0.51
CA VAL A 197 -30.62 6.92 1.02
C VAL A 197 -30.06 5.48 1.03
N SER A 198 -30.87 4.50 1.44
CA SER A 198 -30.45 3.09 1.48
C SER A 198 -30.14 2.51 0.10
N GLU A 199 -31.00 2.77 -0.90
CA GLU A 199 -30.80 2.35 -2.29
C GLU A 199 -29.52 2.97 -2.87
N LYS A 200 -29.30 4.27 -2.63
CA LYS A 200 -28.12 5.00 -3.11
C LYS A 200 -26.82 4.52 -2.45
N LEU A 201 -26.86 4.13 -1.18
CA LEU A 201 -25.74 3.49 -0.49
C LEU A 201 -25.43 2.10 -1.05
N GLU A 202 -26.44 1.26 -1.33
CA GLU A 202 -26.25 -0.04 -1.99
C GLU A 202 -25.66 0.13 -3.40
N TYR A 203 -26.17 1.10 -4.17
CA TYR A 203 -25.58 1.46 -5.46
C TYR A 203 -24.12 1.85 -5.32
N LEU A 204 -23.76 2.75 -4.40
CA LEU A 204 -22.37 3.16 -4.15
C LEU A 204 -21.45 1.98 -3.79
N VAL A 205 -21.90 1.06 -2.92
CA VAL A 205 -21.17 -0.17 -2.57
C VAL A 205 -20.84 -1.02 -3.80
N SER A 206 -21.74 -1.08 -4.79
CA SER A 206 -21.52 -1.85 -6.03
C SER A 206 -20.35 -1.36 -6.89
N SER A 207 -19.82 -0.15 -6.66
CA SER A 207 -18.66 0.39 -7.41
C SER A 207 -17.41 -0.48 -7.24
N ARG A 208 -17.17 -0.97 -6.02
CA ARG A 208 -16.05 -1.84 -5.65
C ARG A 208 -16.46 -2.77 -4.49
N PRO A 209 -17.16 -3.89 -4.77
CA PRO A 209 -17.73 -4.76 -3.72
C PRO A 209 -16.72 -5.40 -2.75
N THR A 210 -15.43 -5.43 -3.10
CA THR A 210 -14.34 -5.92 -2.23
C THR A 210 -13.91 -4.92 -1.15
N ALA A 211 -14.29 -3.64 -1.26
CA ALA A 211 -13.92 -2.59 -0.32
C ALA A 211 -14.81 -2.60 0.93
N VAL A 212 -14.49 -3.45 1.91
CA VAL A 212 -15.34 -3.64 3.10
C VAL A 212 -15.57 -2.37 3.93
N ASN A 213 -14.61 -1.44 4.02
CA ASN A 213 -14.83 -0.16 4.69
C ASN A 213 -16.01 0.65 4.09
N LEU A 214 -16.25 0.52 2.78
CA LEU A 214 -17.41 1.14 2.10
C LEU A 214 -18.72 0.43 2.49
N SER A 215 -18.72 -0.91 2.49
CA SER A 215 -19.87 -1.73 2.92
C SER A 215 -20.25 -1.49 4.39
N ASP A 216 -19.25 -1.37 5.26
CA ASP A 216 -19.44 -1.12 6.70
C ASP A 216 -19.95 0.30 6.96
N ALA A 217 -19.40 1.30 6.28
CA ALA A 217 -19.88 2.68 6.35
C ALA A 217 -21.34 2.78 5.85
N ALA A 218 -21.64 2.18 4.69
CA ALA A 218 -23.00 2.10 4.16
C ALA A 218 -23.96 1.42 5.14
N THR A 219 -23.56 0.31 5.76
CA THR A 219 -24.39 -0.40 6.76
C THR A 219 -24.68 0.47 7.99
N LYS A 220 -23.69 1.19 8.50
CA LYS A 220 -23.84 2.12 9.64
C LYS A 220 -24.77 3.29 9.28
N LEU A 221 -24.58 3.90 8.12
CA LEU A 221 -25.41 5.02 7.63
C LEU A 221 -26.86 4.60 7.35
N ARG A 222 -27.09 3.41 6.78
CA ARG A 222 -28.44 2.81 6.65
C ARG A 222 -29.11 2.63 8.01
N SER A 223 -28.40 2.02 8.96
CA SER A 223 -28.88 1.81 10.32
C SER A 223 -29.14 3.12 11.07
N LEU A 224 -28.46 4.21 10.71
CA LEU A 224 -28.78 5.55 11.21
C LEU A 224 -30.12 6.04 10.61
N VAL A 225 -30.23 6.18 9.28
CA VAL A 225 -31.43 6.77 8.66
C VAL A 225 -32.70 5.97 8.91
N SER A 226 -32.62 4.64 9.00
CA SER A 226 -33.77 3.81 9.38
C SER A 226 -34.28 4.14 10.79
N ARG A 227 -33.38 4.28 11.78
CA ARG A 227 -33.77 4.64 13.15
C ARG A 227 -34.27 6.08 13.25
N THR A 228 -33.68 7.01 12.50
CA THR A 228 -34.17 8.39 12.43
C THR A 228 -35.59 8.44 11.84
N ALA A 229 -35.92 7.60 10.85
CA ALA A 229 -37.25 7.51 10.28
C ALA A 229 -38.31 6.85 11.19
N GLU A 230 -37.91 6.18 12.27
CA GLU A 230 -38.83 5.69 13.31
C GLU A 230 -39.30 6.81 14.26
N THR A 231 -38.50 7.88 14.41
CA THR A 231 -38.77 8.97 15.37
C THR A 231 -39.19 10.29 14.70
N GLU A 232 -38.63 10.61 13.54
CA GLU A 232 -38.86 11.87 12.85
C GLU A 232 -40.12 11.87 11.98
N LYS A 233 -40.69 13.07 11.80
CA LYS A 233 -41.92 13.29 11.01
C LYS A 233 -41.69 13.97 9.67
N ASP A 234 -40.49 14.50 9.44
CA ASP A 234 -40.11 15.21 8.22
C ASP A 234 -39.00 14.43 7.49
N ALA A 235 -39.16 14.23 6.18
CA ALA A 235 -38.14 13.64 5.32
C ALA A 235 -36.84 14.45 5.34
N LYS A 236 -36.90 15.78 5.50
CA LYS A 236 -35.72 16.65 5.56
C LYS A 236 -34.84 16.35 6.77
N ALA A 237 -35.42 15.91 7.89
CA ALA A 237 -34.65 15.48 9.06
C ALA A 237 -33.80 14.22 8.78
N ILE A 238 -34.27 13.34 7.88
CA ILE A 238 -33.53 12.14 7.48
C ILE A 238 -32.29 12.51 6.65
N PHE A 239 -32.46 13.41 5.68
CA PHE A 239 -31.33 13.93 4.89
C PHE A 239 -30.35 14.73 5.74
N GLN A 240 -30.83 15.53 6.69
CA GLN A 240 -29.98 16.28 7.60
C GLN A 240 -29.14 15.35 8.49
N ALA A 241 -29.76 14.35 9.13
CA ALA A 241 -29.06 13.34 9.92
C ALA A 241 -28.04 12.54 9.10
N TYR A 242 -28.34 12.27 7.82
CA TYR A 242 -27.39 11.64 6.90
C TYR A 242 -26.19 12.53 6.57
N ILE A 243 -26.43 13.80 6.23
CA ILE A 243 -25.38 14.79 5.92
C ILE A 243 -24.45 14.95 7.13
N ASP A 244 -25.00 15.18 8.32
CA ASP A 244 -24.21 15.39 9.53
C ASP A 244 -23.35 14.15 9.87
N ALA A 245 -23.85 12.94 9.64
CA ALA A 245 -23.07 11.72 9.83
C ALA A 245 -21.96 11.53 8.78
N ALA A 246 -22.22 11.86 7.51
CA ALA A 246 -21.21 11.82 6.45
C ALA A 246 -20.10 12.88 6.67
N GLU A 247 -20.47 14.07 7.13
CA GLU A 247 -19.53 15.12 7.55
C GLU A 247 -18.72 14.69 8.78
N THR A 248 -19.37 14.06 9.77
CA THR A 248 -18.68 13.51 10.96
C THR A 248 -17.64 12.47 10.57
N MET A 249 -17.94 11.55 9.64
CA MET A 249 -16.96 10.56 9.14
C MET A 249 -15.69 11.20 8.56
N LEU A 250 -15.80 12.36 7.89
CA LEU A 250 -14.65 13.10 7.35
C LEU A 250 -13.79 13.68 8.48
N VAL A 251 -14.42 14.24 9.51
CA VAL A 251 -13.74 14.85 10.67
C VAL A 251 -13.06 13.78 11.53
N ASP A 252 -13.78 12.69 11.83
CA ASP A 252 -13.30 11.58 12.65
C ASP A 252 -12.08 10.91 12.01
N ASP A 253 -12.10 10.60 10.71
CA ASP A 253 -10.96 9.97 10.02
C ASP A 253 -9.70 10.86 10.07
N VAL A 254 -9.83 12.20 9.90
CA VAL A 254 -8.69 13.11 10.05
C VAL A 254 -8.16 13.13 11.49
N SER A 255 -9.03 13.03 12.49
CA SER A 255 -8.65 12.96 13.91
C SER A 255 -7.92 11.65 14.21
N ASP A 256 -8.50 10.52 13.78
CA ASP A 256 -7.99 9.18 14.00
C ASP A 256 -6.63 8.97 13.31
N ASN A 257 -6.46 9.46 12.08
CA ASN A 257 -5.17 9.45 11.37
C ASN A 257 -4.07 10.22 12.12
N LYS A 258 -4.39 11.37 12.73
CA LYS A 258 -3.44 12.12 13.57
C LYS A 258 -3.10 11.38 14.86
N ALA A 259 -4.08 10.70 15.47
CA ALA A 259 -3.86 9.88 16.65
C ALA A 259 -2.97 8.66 16.32
N ILE A 260 -3.24 7.95 15.22
CA ILE A 260 -2.38 6.86 14.68
C ILE A 260 -0.94 7.36 14.50
N GLY A 261 -0.76 8.51 13.85
CA GLY A 261 0.56 9.10 13.65
C GLY A 261 1.30 9.38 14.96
N SER A 262 0.60 9.99 15.92
CA SER A 262 1.15 10.36 17.22
C SER A 262 1.53 9.13 18.06
N HIS A 263 0.61 8.17 18.21
CA HIS A 263 0.85 6.91 18.93
C HIS A 263 1.99 6.11 18.30
N GLY A 264 2.05 6.04 16.97
CA GLY A 264 3.13 5.36 16.25
C GLY A 264 4.49 6.01 16.50
N ALA A 265 4.58 7.33 16.37
CA ALA A 265 5.84 8.06 16.58
C ALA A 265 6.35 7.96 18.02
N GLU A 266 5.46 8.08 19.01
CA GLU A 266 5.80 7.89 20.42
C GLU A 266 6.27 6.46 20.70
N PHE A 267 5.53 5.45 20.22
CA PHE A 267 5.89 4.05 20.45
C PHE A 267 7.23 3.66 19.80
N LEU A 268 7.50 4.11 18.57
CA LEU A 268 8.80 3.90 17.92
C LEU A 268 9.94 4.57 18.71
N LYS A 269 9.73 5.81 19.18
CA LYS A 269 10.70 6.55 20.01
C LYS A 269 11.05 5.80 21.30
N GLN A 270 10.05 5.21 21.95
CA GLN A 270 10.23 4.39 23.15
C GLN A 270 10.92 3.05 22.84
N LYS A 271 10.46 2.31 21.82
CA LYS A 271 10.94 0.95 21.52
C LYS A 271 12.33 0.87 20.89
N LEU A 272 12.74 1.89 20.14
CA LEU A 272 14.06 1.94 19.49
C LEU A 272 15.11 2.67 20.36
N GLU A 273 14.79 2.98 21.63
CA GLU A 273 15.65 3.70 22.59
C GLU A 273 16.33 4.93 21.96
N VAL A 274 15.52 5.72 21.25
CA VAL A 274 15.97 6.64 20.21
C VAL A 274 16.80 7.80 20.77
N SER A 275 18.13 7.65 20.68
CA SER A 275 19.14 8.67 21.00
C SER A 275 19.71 9.40 19.77
N LYS A 276 19.23 9.03 18.57
CA LYS A 276 19.62 9.56 17.25
C LYS A 276 18.45 9.43 16.29
N ASP A 277 18.45 10.20 15.21
CA ASP A 277 17.42 10.13 14.16
C ASP A 277 17.27 8.72 13.58
N ILE A 278 16.04 8.34 13.21
CA ILE A 278 15.72 7.02 12.63
C ILE A 278 15.35 7.10 11.16
N SER A 279 15.71 6.06 10.42
CA SER A 279 15.33 5.84 9.03
C SER A 279 14.28 4.72 8.96
N VAL A 280 13.21 4.94 8.20
CA VAL A 280 12.05 4.05 8.11
C VAL A 280 11.68 3.72 6.66
N LEU A 281 11.11 2.55 6.41
CA LEU A 281 10.62 2.12 5.09
C LEU A 281 9.08 1.98 5.09
N THR A 282 8.43 2.42 4.03
CA THR A 282 6.99 2.20 3.80
C THR A 282 6.71 1.67 2.40
N HIS A 283 5.46 1.24 2.18
CA HIS A 283 4.99 0.51 1.01
C HIS A 283 3.57 0.97 0.64
N CYS A 284 3.23 0.91 -0.65
CA CYS A 284 2.02 1.49 -1.20
C CYS A 284 1.91 2.99 -0.90
N ASN A 285 0.68 3.48 -0.76
CA ASN A 285 0.35 4.84 -0.38
C ASN A 285 -0.76 4.81 0.66
N THR A 286 -0.44 5.43 1.80
CA THR A 286 -1.16 5.42 3.08
C THR A 286 -1.24 6.83 3.68
N GLY A 287 -1.08 7.85 2.84
CA GLY A 287 -1.08 9.26 3.21
C GLY A 287 -2.45 9.92 3.16
N SER A 288 -2.43 11.23 2.95
CA SER A 288 -3.62 12.06 2.75
C SER A 288 -4.33 11.70 1.44
N LEU A 289 -3.62 11.08 0.50
CA LEU A 289 -4.20 10.54 -0.73
C LEU A 289 -4.93 9.21 -0.55
N ALA A 290 -4.78 8.53 0.60
CA ALA A 290 -5.44 7.26 0.89
C ALA A 290 -6.54 7.35 1.97
N THR A 291 -6.70 8.52 2.58
CA THR A 291 -7.58 8.80 3.74
C THR A 291 -8.28 10.15 3.56
N ALA A 292 -9.08 10.61 4.53
CA ALA A 292 -9.59 11.97 4.56
C ALA A 292 -8.49 13.04 4.66
N GLY A 293 -7.34 12.66 5.22
CA GLY A 293 -6.18 13.53 5.39
C GLY A 293 -5.21 12.98 6.43
N TYR A 294 -3.97 13.45 6.39
CA TYR A 294 -2.85 13.06 7.25
C TYR A 294 -2.33 11.61 7.05
N GLY A 295 -3.21 10.63 6.86
CA GLY A 295 -2.86 9.23 6.59
C GLY A 295 -2.47 8.40 7.81
N THR A 296 -2.29 7.10 7.60
CA THR A 296 -1.97 6.13 8.66
C THR A 296 -0.45 5.93 8.80
N ALA A 297 0.17 5.04 8.03
CA ALA A 297 1.61 4.78 8.09
C ALA A 297 2.43 6.00 7.64
N LEU A 298 2.00 6.70 6.60
CA LEU A 298 2.61 7.99 6.23
C LEU A 298 2.30 9.09 7.28
N GLY A 299 1.20 8.97 8.02
CA GLY A 299 0.90 9.81 9.19
C GLY A 299 1.90 9.61 10.32
N VAL A 300 2.32 8.36 10.59
CA VAL A 300 3.44 8.08 11.52
C VAL A 300 4.73 8.71 11.01
N ILE A 301 5.04 8.60 9.71
CA ILE A 301 6.22 9.25 9.11
C ILE A 301 6.17 10.77 9.24
N ARG A 302 5.01 11.39 9.01
CA ARG A 302 4.77 12.83 9.24
C ARG A 302 4.97 13.22 10.70
N ALA A 303 4.47 12.42 11.64
CA ALA A 303 4.68 12.64 13.07
C ALA A 303 6.18 12.57 13.44
N LEU A 304 6.90 11.53 13.00
CA LEU A 304 8.35 11.38 13.19
C LEU A 304 9.14 12.57 12.61
N HIS A 305 8.75 13.06 11.42
CA HIS A 305 9.36 14.23 10.78
C HIS A 305 9.10 15.51 11.57
N SER A 306 7.84 15.79 11.93
CA SER A 306 7.46 16.97 12.71
C SER A 306 8.06 16.98 14.14
N GLY A 307 8.30 15.79 14.71
CA GLY A 307 8.99 15.59 15.97
C GLY A 307 10.52 15.70 15.88
N GLY A 308 11.08 15.92 14.69
CA GLY A 308 12.52 16.10 14.48
C GLY A 308 13.37 14.85 14.75
N ILE A 309 12.80 13.65 14.57
CA ILE A 309 13.48 12.36 14.81
C ILE A 309 13.56 11.46 13.57
N LEU A 310 13.05 11.91 12.42
CA LEU A 310 13.16 11.20 11.15
C LEU A 310 14.41 11.65 10.38
N GLU A 311 15.37 10.74 10.20
CA GLU A 311 16.51 10.93 9.31
C GLU A 311 16.06 10.85 7.84
N LYS A 312 15.30 9.79 7.51
CA LYS A 312 14.87 9.50 6.14
C LYS A 312 13.66 8.56 6.07
N ALA A 313 12.73 8.88 5.17
CA ALA A 313 11.68 7.97 4.74
C ALA A 313 12.04 7.30 3.41
N PHE A 314 12.14 5.97 3.40
CA PHE A 314 12.19 5.20 2.18
C PHE A 314 10.77 4.78 1.78
N CYS A 315 10.46 4.83 0.48
CA CYS A 315 9.22 4.27 -0.06
C CYS A 315 9.56 3.37 -1.24
N THR A 316 8.91 2.21 -1.35
CA THR A 316 9.06 1.35 -2.55
C THR A 316 8.14 1.82 -3.67
N GLU A 317 8.45 1.50 -4.93
CA GLU A 317 7.61 1.90 -6.08
C GLU A 317 6.19 1.33 -6.01
N THR A 318 6.01 0.12 -5.46
CA THR A 318 4.75 -0.61 -5.34
C THR A 318 4.15 -0.99 -6.70
N ARG A 319 4.81 -1.88 -7.44
CA ARG A 319 4.25 -2.49 -8.66
C ARG A 319 3.04 -3.39 -8.32
N PRO A 320 2.11 -3.59 -9.28
CA PRO A 320 2.11 -3.02 -10.61
C PRO A 320 1.64 -1.56 -10.70
N PHE A 321 0.78 -1.11 -9.78
CA PHE A 321 0.03 0.15 -9.93
C PHE A 321 0.80 1.41 -9.49
N ASN A 322 2.04 1.25 -9.04
CA ASN A 322 3.03 2.31 -8.79
C ASN A 322 2.58 3.34 -7.75
N GLN A 323 1.87 2.93 -6.69
CA GLN A 323 1.34 3.89 -5.71
C GLN A 323 2.42 4.58 -4.90
N GLY A 324 3.50 3.88 -4.55
CA GLY A 324 4.57 4.48 -3.78
C GLY A 324 5.40 5.47 -4.61
N SER A 325 5.69 5.15 -5.87
CA SER A 325 6.41 6.06 -6.78
C SER A 325 5.57 7.24 -7.28
N ARG A 326 4.26 7.04 -7.53
CA ARG A 326 3.37 8.11 -8.04
C ARG A 326 2.77 8.99 -6.96
N LEU A 327 2.43 8.43 -5.80
CA LEU A 327 1.62 9.13 -4.77
C LEU A 327 2.40 9.34 -3.48
N THR A 328 3.04 8.32 -2.92
CA THR A 328 3.81 8.48 -1.66
C THR A 328 5.03 9.37 -1.86
N ALA A 329 5.79 9.19 -2.94
CA ALA A 329 6.89 10.08 -3.28
C ALA A 329 6.41 11.52 -3.55
N PHE A 330 5.23 11.70 -4.15
CA PHE A 330 4.61 13.02 -4.36
C PHE A 330 4.26 13.69 -3.02
N GLU A 331 3.60 12.97 -2.10
CA GLU A 331 3.30 13.48 -0.75
C GLU A 331 4.56 13.81 0.05
N LEU A 332 5.58 12.95 0.02
CA LEU A 332 6.85 13.18 0.73
C LEU A 332 7.60 14.41 0.18
N VAL A 333 7.59 14.64 -1.14
CA VAL A 333 8.17 15.83 -1.77
C VAL A 333 7.36 17.09 -1.44
N HIS A 334 6.03 17.03 -1.51
CA HIS A 334 5.13 18.12 -1.14
C HIS A 334 5.37 18.60 0.31
N ASP A 335 5.43 17.64 1.24
CA ASP A 335 5.60 17.89 2.67
C ASP A 335 7.07 18.11 3.08
N LYS A 336 8.00 18.13 2.10
CA LYS A 336 9.45 18.33 2.27
C LYS A 336 10.10 17.33 3.24
N VAL A 337 9.56 16.11 3.32
CA VAL A 337 10.12 15.03 4.13
C VAL A 337 11.39 14.50 3.46
N PRO A 338 12.51 14.33 4.17
CA PRO A 338 13.72 13.73 3.60
C PRO A 338 13.41 12.30 3.16
N ALA A 339 13.42 12.04 1.85
CA ALA A 339 12.90 10.79 1.31
C ALA A 339 13.77 10.17 0.20
N THR A 340 13.55 8.88 -0.06
CA THR A 340 14.17 8.15 -1.17
C THR A 340 13.23 7.07 -1.70
N LEU A 341 12.98 7.09 -3.02
CA LEU A 341 12.24 6.06 -3.73
C LEU A 341 13.17 4.89 -4.07
N ILE A 342 12.69 3.66 -3.87
CA ILE A 342 13.39 2.43 -4.26
C ILE A 342 12.49 1.50 -5.09
N ALA A 343 13.09 0.64 -5.91
CA ALA A 343 12.35 -0.48 -6.50
C ALA A 343 11.91 -1.48 -5.42
N ASP A 344 10.81 -2.19 -5.61
CA ASP A 344 10.32 -3.17 -4.62
C ASP A 344 11.37 -4.27 -4.34
N SER A 345 12.13 -4.66 -5.37
CA SER A 345 13.21 -5.65 -5.29
C SER A 345 14.47 -5.16 -4.55
N ALA A 346 14.61 -3.85 -4.31
CA ALA A 346 15.76 -3.29 -3.60
C ALA A 346 15.59 -3.29 -2.07
N ALA A 347 14.38 -3.55 -1.56
CA ALA A 347 14.06 -3.41 -0.13
C ALA A 347 14.92 -4.30 0.77
N ALA A 348 15.13 -5.58 0.42
CA ALA A 348 15.98 -6.48 1.19
C ALA A 348 17.46 -6.06 1.19
N ALA A 349 17.97 -5.54 0.05
CA ALA A 349 19.32 -5.01 -0.03
C ALA A 349 19.52 -3.76 0.84
N LEU A 350 18.50 -2.91 0.93
CA LEU A 350 18.50 -1.73 1.79
C LEU A 350 18.37 -2.10 3.28
N MET A 351 17.55 -3.08 3.65
CA MET A 351 17.52 -3.60 5.03
C MET A 351 18.88 -4.20 5.43
N LYS A 352 19.50 -4.97 4.53
CA LYS A 352 20.84 -5.55 4.73
C LYS A 352 21.94 -4.51 4.98
N SER A 353 21.81 -3.28 4.51
CA SER A 353 22.81 -2.23 4.77
C SER A 353 22.75 -1.67 6.20
N GLY A 354 21.72 -2.02 6.98
CA GLY A 354 21.50 -1.50 8.34
C GLY A 354 20.93 -0.08 8.39
N CYS A 355 20.56 0.49 7.24
CA CYS A 355 20.08 1.87 7.12
C CYS A 355 18.59 2.07 7.46
N ILE A 356 17.87 1.05 7.94
CA ILE A 356 16.46 1.13 8.35
C ILE A 356 16.29 0.46 9.71
N GLN A 357 15.55 1.11 10.62
CA GLN A 357 15.22 0.54 11.93
C GLN A 357 13.79 0.00 11.99
N ALA A 358 12.88 0.53 11.17
CA ALA A 358 11.48 0.12 11.12
C ALA A 358 10.89 0.11 9.70
N VAL A 359 10.05 -0.87 9.42
CA VAL A 359 9.07 -0.86 8.32
C VAL A 359 7.72 -0.47 8.89
N ILE A 360 7.00 0.45 8.25
CA ILE A 360 5.66 0.90 8.66
C ILE A 360 4.74 0.84 7.43
N VAL A 361 3.69 0.03 7.49
CA VAL A 361 2.74 -0.20 6.39
C VAL A 361 1.31 0.09 6.84
N GLY A 362 0.40 0.29 5.88
CA GLY A 362 -1.03 0.35 6.15
C GLY A 362 -1.66 -1.04 6.26
N ALA A 363 -2.99 -1.08 6.33
CA ALA A 363 -3.78 -2.29 6.12
C ALA A 363 -5.03 -1.96 5.30
N ASP A 364 -5.42 -2.89 4.44
CA ASP A 364 -6.75 -2.92 3.82
C ASP A 364 -7.72 -3.72 4.71
N ARG A 365 -7.24 -4.73 5.44
CA ARG A 365 -8.00 -5.44 6.50
C ARG A 365 -7.07 -6.12 7.51
N ILE A 366 -7.47 -6.18 8.77
CA ILE A 366 -6.81 -6.93 9.84
C ILE A 366 -7.81 -7.93 10.43
N ALA A 367 -7.49 -9.22 10.45
CA ALA A 367 -8.31 -10.27 11.07
C ALA A 367 -8.18 -10.27 12.60
N ALA A 368 -9.04 -10.99 13.31
CA ALA A 368 -9.08 -11.02 14.78
C ALA A 368 -7.77 -11.46 15.47
N ASN A 369 -6.96 -12.29 14.79
CA ASN A 369 -5.64 -12.74 15.27
C ASN A 369 -4.48 -11.77 14.93
N GLY A 370 -4.75 -10.71 14.15
CA GLY A 370 -3.76 -9.74 13.67
C GLY A 370 -3.17 -10.02 12.28
N ASP A 371 -3.56 -11.11 11.61
CA ASP A 371 -3.19 -11.32 10.21
C ASP A 371 -3.69 -10.15 9.37
N THR A 372 -2.77 -9.53 8.62
CA THR A 372 -3.04 -8.25 7.95
C THR A 372 -3.00 -8.43 6.44
N ALA A 373 -4.12 -8.18 5.78
CA ALA A 373 -4.17 -8.01 4.34
C ALA A 373 -3.82 -6.56 3.97
N ASN A 374 -2.84 -6.40 3.09
CA ASN A 374 -2.40 -5.11 2.56
C ASN A 374 -1.86 -5.30 1.14
N LYS A 375 -1.44 -4.21 0.48
CA LYS A 375 -0.90 -4.21 -0.89
C LYS A 375 0.15 -5.31 -1.13
N ILE A 376 0.04 -5.99 -2.28
CA ILE A 376 1.00 -7.02 -2.74
C ILE A 376 2.44 -6.50 -2.65
N GLY A 377 3.30 -7.27 -1.97
CA GLY A 377 4.65 -6.88 -1.58
C GLY A 377 4.82 -6.69 -0.06
N THR A 378 3.73 -6.51 0.69
CA THR A 378 3.77 -6.32 2.15
C THR A 378 4.32 -7.54 2.88
N TYR A 379 3.83 -8.74 2.54
CA TYR A 379 4.32 -9.99 3.10
C TYR A 379 5.81 -10.23 2.80
N ASN A 380 6.25 -9.90 1.58
CA ASN A 380 7.66 -9.98 1.18
C ASN A 380 8.55 -9.02 2.00
N LEU A 381 8.06 -7.81 2.29
CA LEU A 381 8.73 -6.86 3.19
C LEU A 381 8.78 -7.38 4.63
N ALA A 382 7.71 -8.01 5.13
CA ALA A 382 7.66 -8.57 6.48
C ALA A 382 8.65 -9.74 6.67
N ILE A 383 8.77 -10.63 5.68
CA ILE A 383 9.79 -11.69 5.65
C ILE A 383 11.20 -11.07 5.67
N SER A 384 11.44 -10.08 4.81
CA SER A 384 12.75 -9.41 4.69
C SER A 384 13.13 -8.68 5.99
N ALA A 385 12.16 -8.00 6.61
CA ALA A 385 12.35 -7.29 7.87
C ALA A 385 12.73 -8.26 9.00
N LYS A 386 12.00 -9.38 9.14
CA LYS A 386 12.30 -10.43 10.12
C LYS A 386 13.68 -11.07 9.88
N HIS A 387 14.08 -11.29 8.63
CA HIS A 387 15.40 -11.82 8.29
C HIS A 387 16.55 -10.87 8.70
N HIS A 388 16.32 -9.56 8.62
CA HIS A 388 17.31 -8.53 8.94
C HIS A 388 17.18 -7.92 10.35
N GLY A 389 16.24 -8.39 11.18
CA GLY A 389 16.00 -7.86 12.53
C GLY A 389 15.34 -6.47 12.57
N VAL A 390 14.80 -6.01 11.44
CA VAL A 390 14.09 -4.73 11.31
C VAL A 390 12.67 -4.89 11.87
N GLN A 391 12.20 -3.93 12.66
CA GLN A 391 10.86 -4.00 13.25
C GLN A 391 9.78 -3.75 12.18
N PHE A 392 8.63 -4.43 12.28
CA PHE A 392 7.57 -4.34 11.27
C PHE A 392 6.25 -3.91 11.90
N TYR A 393 5.73 -2.76 11.49
CA TYR A 393 4.55 -2.13 12.06
C TYR A 393 3.42 -2.00 11.04
N VAL A 394 2.21 -2.31 11.48
CA VAL A 394 0.98 -2.01 10.74
C VAL A 394 0.33 -0.80 11.38
N ALA A 395 -0.07 0.20 10.60
CA ALA A 395 -0.76 1.40 11.06
C ALA A 395 -2.12 1.51 10.36
N ALA A 396 -3.20 1.35 11.12
CA ALA A 396 -4.56 1.33 10.60
C ALA A 396 -5.58 1.71 11.71
N PRO A 397 -6.70 2.37 11.35
CA PRO A 397 -7.78 2.63 12.30
C PRO A 397 -8.47 1.32 12.72
N ILE A 398 -9.15 1.32 13.87
CA ILE A 398 -9.98 0.18 14.30
C ILE A 398 -11.07 -0.17 13.27
N THR A 399 -11.48 0.78 12.42
CA THR A 399 -12.41 0.56 11.31
C THR A 399 -11.88 -0.36 10.21
N SER A 400 -10.58 -0.69 10.19
CA SER A 400 -9.97 -1.70 9.31
C SER A 400 -9.79 -3.07 10.00
N ILE A 401 -10.22 -3.22 11.25
CA ILE A 401 -10.14 -4.47 12.02
C ILE A 401 -11.46 -5.24 11.91
N ASP A 402 -11.41 -6.39 11.25
CA ASP A 402 -12.53 -7.29 11.04
C ASP A 402 -12.51 -8.42 12.07
N LEU A 403 -13.14 -8.17 13.22
CA LEU A 403 -13.29 -9.17 14.30
C LEU A 403 -14.20 -10.36 13.92
N SER A 404 -14.84 -10.37 12.75
CA SER A 404 -15.64 -11.51 12.28
C SER A 404 -14.78 -12.59 11.63
N LEU A 405 -13.59 -12.24 11.12
CA LEU A 405 -12.64 -13.19 10.53
C LEU A 405 -11.63 -13.65 11.59
N PRO A 406 -11.55 -14.96 11.89
CA PRO A 406 -10.60 -15.47 12.88
C PRO A 406 -9.13 -15.40 12.42
N SER A 407 -8.85 -15.50 11.11
CA SER A 407 -7.49 -15.41 10.56
C SER A 407 -7.46 -14.79 9.16
N GLY A 408 -6.26 -14.59 8.62
CA GLY A 408 -6.08 -14.08 7.26
C GLY A 408 -6.49 -15.07 6.16
N GLU A 409 -6.65 -16.36 6.49
CA GLU A 409 -7.01 -17.42 5.53
C GLU A 409 -8.41 -17.23 4.93
N GLN A 410 -9.31 -16.52 5.62
CA GLN A 410 -10.65 -16.22 5.12
C GLN A 410 -10.72 -14.93 4.27
N ILE A 411 -9.61 -14.19 4.13
CA ILE A 411 -9.57 -12.97 3.34
C ILE A 411 -9.43 -13.33 1.85
N VAL A 412 -10.50 -13.09 1.08
CA VAL A 412 -10.48 -13.25 -0.37
C VAL A 412 -9.60 -12.18 -1.00
N ILE A 413 -8.55 -12.61 -1.69
CA ILE A 413 -7.60 -11.72 -2.38
C ILE A 413 -8.17 -11.30 -3.75
N GLU A 414 -8.28 -10.00 -3.98
CA GLU A 414 -8.65 -9.42 -5.27
C GLU A 414 -7.54 -9.67 -6.29
N GLU A 415 -7.81 -10.44 -7.35
CA GLU A 415 -6.97 -10.47 -8.55
C GLU A 415 -7.44 -9.42 -9.57
N ARG A 416 -6.49 -8.74 -10.21
CA ARG A 416 -6.74 -7.60 -11.12
C ARG A 416 -6.34 -7.89 -12.55
N SER A 417 -6.75 -6.98 -13.44
CA SER A 417 -6.44 -7.04 -14.87
C SER A 417 -4.94 -7.30 -15.11
N PRO A 418 -4.57 -8.29 -15.94
CA PRO A 418 -3.20 -8.50 -16.41
C PRO A 418 -2.53 -7.24 -16.95
N ASN A 419 -3.31 -6.31 -17.53
CA ASN A 419 -2.79 -5.09 -18.14
C ASN A 419 -2.00 -4.22 -17.14
N GLU A 420 -2.36 -4.20 -15.84
CA GLU A 420 -1.61 -3.43 -14.83
C GLU A 420 -0.12 -3.84 -14.78
N LEU A 421 0.15 -5.14 -14.98
CA LEU A 421 1.50 -5.70 -15.00
C LEU A 421 2.11 -5.71 -16.41
N LEU A 422 1.33 -6.06 -17.44
CA LEU A 422 1.80 -6.12 -18.83
C LEU A 422 2.25 -4.76 -19.37
N ASN A 423 1.63 -3.68 -18.90
CA ASN A 423 1.89 -2.31 -19.31
C ASN A 423 2.59 -1.50 -18.19
N SER A 424 3.17 -0.39 -18.61
CA SER A 424 3.70 0.65 -17.72
C SER A 424 2.56 1.45 -17.07
N GLU A 425 2.90 2.29 -16.09
CA GLU A 425 1.97 3.24 -15.44
C GLU A 425 0.70 2.57 -14.87
N GLY A 426 0.86 1.38 -14.27
CA GLY A 426 -0.25 0.65 -13.67
C GLY A 426 -1.33 0.19 -14.67
N GLY A 427 -0.99 0.05 -15.95
CA GLY A 427 -1.91 -0.41 -17.00
C GLY A 427 -2.25 0.64 -18.07
N LEU A 428 -1.94 1.91 -17.81
CA LEU A 428 -2.28 3.03 -18.69
C LEU A 428 -1.22 3.30 -19.77
N GLY A 429 0.03 2.91 -19.51
CA GLY A 429 1.18 3.19 -20.37
C GLY A 429 1.36 2.17 -21.50
N LYS A 430 2.53 2.25 -22.16
CA LYS A 430 2.93 1.29 -23.20
C LYS A 430 3.14 -0.12 -22.62
N GLN A 431 2.90 -1.13 -23.44
CA GLN A 431 3.23 -2.53 -23.14
C GLN A 431 4.74 -2.68 -22.85
N VAL A 432 5.07 -3.45 -21.81
CA VAL A 432 6.43 -3.75 -21.34
C VAL A 432 6.73 -5.25 -21.40
N ALA A 433 5.76 -6.09 -21.06
CA ALA A 433 5.88 -7.54 -21.11
C ALA A 433 5.63 -8.11 -22.53
N ALA A 434 6.17 -9.29 -22.83
CA ALA A 434 5.98 -9.93 -24.14
C ALA A 434 4.52 -10.36 -24.37
N SER A 435 4.01 -10.17 -25.59
CA SER A 435 2.64 -10.55 -25.95
C SER A 435 2.41 -12.06 -25.81
N GLY A 436 1.28 -12.44 -25.19
CA GLY A 436 0.89 -13.85 -25.01
C GLY A 436 1.38 -14.51 -23.71
N ILE A 437 2.11 -13.81 -22.85
CA ILE A 437 2.46 -14.32 -21.51
C ILE A 437 1.23 -14.31 -20.57
N SER A 438 1.06 -15.37 -19.80
CA SER A 438 0.07 -15.42 -18.71
C SER A 438 0.52 -14.57 -17.53
N VAL A 439 -0.43 -13.97 -16.81
CA VAL A 439 -0.17 -13.11 -15.65
C VAL A 439 -0.95 -13.60 -14.45
N TRP A 440 -0.29 -13.59 -13.30
CA TRP A 440 -0.92 -13.66 -11.98
C TRP A 440 -0.75 -12.27 -11.34
N ASN A 441 -1.86 -11.59 -11.03
CA ASN A 441 -1.86 -10.22 -10.51
C ASN A 441 -2.76 -10.09 -9.27
N PRO A 442 -2.38 -10.69 -8.13
CA PRO A 442 -3.04 -10.44 -6.85
C PRO A 442 -2.75 -8.99 -6.42
N ALA A 443 -3.80 -8.23 -6.12
CA ALA A 443 -3.67 -6.85 -5.67
C ALA A 443 -3.21 -6.75 -4.22
N PHE A 444 -3.33 -7.82 -3.43
CA PHE A 444 -3.03 -7.84 -2.00
C PHE A 444 -2.31 -9.14 -1.62
N ASP A 445 -1.60 -9.12 -0.50
CA ASP A 445 -1.13 -10.31 0.19
C ASP A 445 -1.52 -10.25 1.67
N VAL A 446 -1.40 -11.39 2.37
CA VAL A 446 -1.62 -11.49 3.81
C VAL A 446 -0.27 -11.62 4.49
N THR A 447 0.01 -10.69 5.40
CA THR A 447 1.14 -10.77 6.34
C THR A 447 0.67 -11.45 7.63
N PRO A 448 1.21 -12.64 7.98
CA PRO A 448 0.82 -13.32 9.21
C PRO A 448 1.22 -12.55 10.46
N ALA A 449 0.41 -12.64 11.51
CA ALA A 449 0.62 -11.94 12.78
C ALA A 449 2.01 -12.18 13.39
N ASN A 450 2.61 -13.36 13.19
CA ASN A 450 3.95 -13.71 13.71
C ASN A 450 5.13 -12.98 13.02
N LEU A 451 4.87 -12.17 11.99
CA LEU A 451 5.84 -11.26 11.37
C LEU A 451 5.67 -9.79 11.80
N ILE A 452 4.57 -9.45 12.47
CA ILE A 452 4.24 -8.07 12.87
C ILE A 452 4.74 -7.83 14.30
N THR A 453 5.45 -6.71 14.52
CA THR A 453 5.90 -6.26 15.85
C THR A 453 4.74 -5.69 16.66
N ALA A 454 3.98 -4.75 16.07
CA ALA A 454 2.82 -4.13 16.70
C ALA A 454 1.84 -3.53 15.67
N ILE A 455 0.59 -3.32 16.10
CA ILE A 455 -0.47 -2.67 15.31
C ILE A 455 -0.80 -1.31 15.94
N ILE A 456 -0.65 -0.23 15.18
CA ILE A 456 -0.81 1.16 15.62
C ILE A 456 -2.21 1.64 15.21
N THR A 457 -3.00 2.09 16.18
CA THR A 457 -4.40 2.53 16.02
C THR A 457 -4.64 3.92 16.63
N GLU A 458 -5.80 4.49 16.35
CA GLU A 458 -6.26 5.76 16.92
C GLU A 458 -6.50 5.67 18.44
N LYS A 459 -6.60 4.46 19.02
CA LYS A 459 -6.77 4.24 20.47
C LYS A 459 -5.49 3.77 21.17
N GLY A 460 -4.36 3.72 20.46
CA GLY A 460 -3.06 3.32 20.98
C GLY A 460 -2.41 2.21 20.16
N VAL A 461 -1.36 1.59 20.71
CA VAL A 461 -0.60 0.53 20.03
C VAL A 461 -0.90 -0.83 20.65
N ILE A 462 -1.37 -1.77 19.82
CA ILE A 462 -1.61 -3.17 20.19
C ILE A 462 -0.29 -3.93 20.06
N THR A 463 0.23 -4.40 21.19
CA THR A 463 1.39 -5.30 21.23
C THR A 463 0.96 -6.74 21.47
N LYS A 464 1.86 -7.68 21.19
CA LYS A 464 1.67 -9.08 21.55
C LYS A 464 1.74 -9.29 23.06
N SER A 465 1.13 -10.37 23.55
CA SER A 465 1.35 -10.84 24.92
C SER A 465 2.69 -11.56 25.02
N ASP A 466 3.41 -11.38 26.14
CA ASP A 466 4.70 -12.05 26.40
C ASP A 466 4.55 -13.57 26.60
N ALA A 467 3.32 -14.07 26.81
CA ALA A 467 3.07 -15.47 27.14
C ALA A 467 2.85 -16.37 25.92
N ASP A 468 2.38 -15.82 24.81
CA ASP A 468 1.94 -16.59 23.63
C ASP A 468 2.34 -15.96 22.27
N GLU A 469 2.98 -14.79 22.27
CA GLU A 469 3.28 -13.98 21.07
C GLU A 469 2.05 -13.66 20.19
N THR A 470 0.83 -13.66 20.75
CA THR A 470 -0.41 -13.32 20.02
C THR A 470 -0.93 -11.92 20.34
N PHE A 471 -1.72 -11.35 19.43
CA PHE A 471 -2.41 -10.08 19.66
C PHE A 471 -3.79 -10.31 20.30
N ASN A 472 -4.05 -9.72 21.46
CA ASN A 472 -5.40 -9.66 22.03
C ASN A 472 -6.17 -8.42 21.56
N ILE A 473 -6.52 -8.42 20.26
CA ILE A 473 -7.16 -7.28 19.59
C ILE A 473 -8.57 -7.00 20.15
N LYS A 474 -9.31 -8.07 20.47
CA LYS A 474 -10.69 -7.96 20.97
C LYS A 474 -10.75 -7.22 22.31
N ASP A 475 -9.92 -7.60 23.27
CA ASP A 475 -9.96 -7.00 24.61
C ASP A 475 -9.39 -5.57 24.60
N PHE A 476 -8.41 -5.27 23.73
CA PHE A 476 -7.94 -3.91 23.46
C PHE A 476 -9.09 -3.00 23.00
N ILE A 477 -9.85 -3.43 21.98
CA ILE A 477 -11.00 -2.67 21.45
C ILE A 477 -12.10 -2.52 22.51
N GLN A 478 -12.36 -3.54 23.32
CA GLN A 478 -13.34 -3.45 24.41
C GLN A 478 -12.92 -2.46 25.50
N SER A 479 -11.64 -2.50 25.90
CA SER A 479 -11.07 -1.58 26.91
C SER A 479 -11.11 -0.12 26.42
N ALA A 480 -10.76 0.13 25.16
CA ALA A 480 -10.81 1.46 24.56
C ALA A 480 -12.23 2.06 24.52
N LYS A 481 -13.26 1.23 24.26
CA LYS A 481 -14.67 1.66 24.29
C LYS A 481 -15.13 2.03 25.69
N LEU A 482 -14.76 1.26 26.71
CA LEU A 482 -15.08 1.57 28.10
C LEU A 482 -14.46 2.91 28.53
N TYR A 483 -13.19 3.14 28.21
CA TYR A 483 -12.50 4.40 28.53
C TYR A 483 -13.17 5.62 27.86
N SER A 484 -13.61 5.45 26.61
CA SER A 484 -14.33 6.49 25.84
C SER A 484 -15.77 6.76 26.33
N THR A 485 -16.27 5.97 27.27
CA THR A 485 -17.62 6.14 27.88
C THR A 485 -17.54 6.74 29.30
N MET A 486 -16.32 6.93 29.83
CA MET A 486 -16.06 7.48 31.17
C MET A 486 -15.47 8.90 31.13
N GLN A 487 -15.26 9.45 29.93
CA GLN A 487 -14.89 10.85 29.66
C GLN A 487 -16.10 11.58 29.06
#